data_AF-A0A3B9NL45-F1
#
_entry.id   AF-A0A3B9NL45-F1
#
_cell.length_a   1.000
_cell.length_b   1.000
_cell.length_c   1.000
_cell.angle_alpha   90.00
_cell.angle_beta   90.00
_cell.angle_gamma   90.00
#
_symmetry.space_group_name_H-M   'P 1'
#
loop_
_entity.id
_entity.type
_entity.pdbx_description
1 polymer ?
#
loop_
_entity_poly.entity_id
_entity_poly.type
_entity_poly.pdbx_seq_one_letter_code
_entity_poly.pdbx_strand_id
1 'polypeptide(L)'
;PKNATILGSITYKEFGLPNFIAVQFGKGTFYLHLTPDLFGNYYLLNSASQYAYVAKSLSYLNDKPIAWYDFKANMEQYRTPLRVLLMNDGLRQAWYVLLAGLVLLLVFRSRREQRAVAVVSPEPNLSKEFCGTIATLYYENGAPGNMVAKKIDYFLHDLRMRFHLDTLMLREEEFIEELAERSGVSLAETQSLIRLIVRMQDAKQHDVADLKLINDTIEEFKHKAKMI
;
A
#
# COMPACT_ATOMS: atom_id res chain seq x y z
N PRO A 1 -9.78 63.00 56.62
CA PRO A 1 -10.38 63.93 55.62
C PRO A 1 -11.90 64.03 55.82
N LYS A 2 -12.44 65.22 56.11
CA LYS A 2 -13.86 65.43 56.48
C LYS A 2 -14.88 65.17 55.35
N ASN A 3 -14.41 64.84 54.13
CA ASN A 3 -15.24 64.74 52.92
C ASN A 3 -15.22 63.35 52.26
N ALA A 4 -14.84 62.30 52.99
CA ALA A 4 -14.77 60.93 52.48
C ALA A 4 -15.67 59.99 53.30
N THR A 5 -16.52 59.22 52.62
CA THR A 5 -17.42 58.22 53.21
C THR A 5 -16.95 56.83 52.78
N ILE A 6 -16.83 55.91 53.74
CA ILE A 6 -16.51 54.50 53.46
C ILE A 6 -17.81 53.80 53.08
N LEU A 7 -17.85 53.25 51.86
CA LEU A 7 -19.01 52.53 51.31
C LEU A 7 -18.85 51.00 51.42
N GLY A 8 -17.61 50.52 51.47
CA GLY A 8 -17.33 49.09 51.60
C GLY A 8 -15.98 48.83 52.25
N SER A 9 -15.89 47.71 52.96
CA SER A 9 -14.69 47.22 53.61
C SER A 9 -14.42 45.76 53.25
N ILE A 10 -13.14 45.39 53.21
CA ILE A 10 -12.69 44.00 53.15
C ILE A 10 -12.15 43.60 54.52
N THR A 11 -12.45 42.37 54.94
CA THR A 11 -11.90 41.82 56.17
C THR A 11 -10.55 41.19 55.86
N TYR A 12 -9.49 41.70 56.47
CA TYR A 12 -8.16 41.09 56.41
C TYR A 12 -7.75 40.67 57.83
N LYS A 13 -7.67 39.35 58.04
CA LYS A 13 -7.55 38.74 59.38
C LYS A 13 -8.72 39.18 60.27
N GLU A 14 -8.46 40.06 61.24
CA GLU A 14 -9.45 40.58 62.21
C GLU A 14 -9.77 42.08 61.99
N PHE A 15 -9.15 42.73 61.01
CA PHE A 15 -9.34 44.15 60.75
C PHE A 15 -10.17 44.39 59.48
N GLY A 16 -11.15 45.28 59.58
CA GLY A 16 -11.88 45.81 58.43
C GLY A 16 -11.10 46.94 57.76
N LEU A 17 -10.61 46.72 56.55
CA LEU A 17 -9.91 47.74 55.75
C LEU A 17 -10.88 48.34 54.72
N PRO A 18 -10.91 49.67 54.53
CA PRO A 18 -11.77 50.30 53.53
C PRO A 18 -11.32 49.89 52.12
N ASN A 19 -12.25 49.38 51.32
CA ASN A 19 -12.03 48.95 49.94
C ASN A 19 -12.73 49.86 48.92
N PHE A 20 -13.87 50.42 49.31
CA PHE A 20 -14.68 51.27 48.46
C PHE A 20 -15.04 52.55 49.20
N ILE A 21 -14.67 53.70 48.64
CA ILE A 21 -14.89 55.01 49.25
C ILE A 21 -15.52 55.98 48.26
N ALA A 22 -16.36 56.87 48.79
CA ALA A 22 -16.87 58.04 48.09
C ALA A 22 -16.19 59.29 48.63
N VAL A 23 -15.67 60.14 47.75
CA VAL A 23 -15.02 61.39 48.09
C VAL A 23 -15.75 62.53 47.39
N GLN A 24 -16.32 63.44 48.15
CA GLN A 24 -17.01 64.60 47.58
C GLN A 24 -15.98 65.63 47.09
N PHE A 25 -16.10 66.05 45.83
CA PHE A 25 -15.24 67.06 45.23
C PHE A 25 -16.04 68.02 44.35
N GLY A 26 -16.17 69.27 44.78
CA GLY A 26 -17.01 70.25 44.12
C GLY A 26 -18.47 69.78 44.04
N LYS A 27 -19.05 69.81 42.82
CA LYS A 27 -20.42 69.36 42.55
C LYS A 27 -20.54 67.85 42.26
N GLY A 28 -19.42 67.13 42.26
CA GLY A 28 -19.35 65.71 41.90
C GLY A 28 -18.81 64.83 43.04
N THR A 29 -18.92 63.52 42.85
CA THR A 29 -18.45 62.52 43.81
C THR A 29 -17.52 61.56 43.09
N PHE A 30 -16.31 61.39 43.63
CA PHE A 30 -15.39 60.37 43.16
C PHE A 30 -15.63 59.07 43.92
N TYR A 31 -15.83 57.99 43.19
CA TYR A 31 -15.93 56.65 43.74
C TYR A 31 -14.61 55.92 43.44
N LEU A 32 -13.93 55.46 44.49
CA LEU A 32 -12.64 54.79 44.39
C LEU A 32 -12.75 53.40 44.98
N HIS A 33 -12.39 52.39 44.18
CA HIS A 33 -12.47 50.98 44.54
C HIS A 33 -11.11 50.31 44.39
N LEU A 34 -10.65 49.61 45.43
CA LEU A 34 -9.29 49.05 45.47
C LEU A 34 -9.19 47.62 44.91
N THR A 35 -10.31 46.94 44.65
CA THR A 35 -10.33 45.59 44.06
C THR A 35 -10.99 45.56 42.67
N PRO A 36 -10.30 46.00 41.61
CA PRO A 36 -10.85 46.01 40.24
C PRO A 36 -11.12 44.60 39.69
N ASP A 37 -10.43 43.58 40.16
CA ASP A 37 -10.59 42.19 39.68
C ASP A 37 -12.02 41.67 39.85
N LEU A 38 -12.75 42.13 40.87
CA LEU A 38 -14.15 41.75 41.12
C LEU A 38 -15.08 42.12 39.96
N PHE A 39 -14.74 43.15 39.17
CA PHE A 39 -15.53 43.57 38.01
C PHE A 39 -15.23 42.73 36.75
N GLY A 40 -14.29 41.78 36.82
CA GLY A 40 -13.96 40.90 35.71
C GLY A 40 -14.98 39.77 35.51
N ASN A 41 -15.06 39.26 34.28
CA ASN A 41 -16.01 38.22 33.88
C ASN A 41 -16.00 36.98 34.80
N TYR A 42 -14.82 36.56 35.24
CA TYR A 42 -14.68 35.37 36.08
C TYR A 42 -15.48 35.50 37.40
N TYR A 43 -15.34 36.63 38.11
CA TYR A 43 -15.99 36.84 39.41
C TYR A 43 -17.49 37.13 39.26
N LEU A 44 -17.88 37.81 38.17
CA LEU A 44 -19.29 38.07 37.87
C LEU A 44 -20.08 36.80 37.52
N LEU A 45 -19.46 35.84 36.83
CA LEU A 45 -20.15 34.62 36.37
C LEU A 45 -20.12 33.49 37.40
N ASN A 46 -19.05 33.39 38.21
CA ASN A 46 -18.82 32.21 39.05
C ASN A 46 -19.30 32.36 40.49
N SER A 47 -19.81 33.53 40.91
CA SER A 47 -20.28 33.74 42.29
C SER A 47 -21.42 34.74 42.39
N ALA A 48 -22.58 34.28 42.88
CA ALA A 48 -23.75 35.13 43.10
C ALA A 48 -23.49 36.22 44.16
N SER A 49 -22.68 35.95 45.19
CA SER A 49 -22.36 36.93 46.23
C SER A 49 -21.42 38.03 45.73
N GLN A 50 -20.46 37.68 44.86
CA GLN A 50 -19.58 38.66 44.22
C GLN A 50 -20.33 39.49 43.18
N TYR A 51 -21.21 38.87 42.39
CA TYR A 51 -22.11 39.58 41.49
C TYR A 51 -22.97 40.60 42.25
N ALA A 52 -23.61 40.20 43.35
CA ALA A 52 -24.44 41.08 44.16
C ALA A 52 -23.63 42.25 44.76
N TYR A 53 -22.40 42.00 45.19
CA TYR A 53 -21.49 43.06 45.65
C TYR A 53 -21.17 44.07 44.56
N VAL A 54 -20.80 43.61 43.36
CA VAL A 54 -20.49 44.49 42.22
C VAL A 54 -21.72 45.28 41.80
N ALA A 55 -22.88 44.64 41.68
CA ALA A 55 -24.14 45.31 41.35
C ALA A 55 -24.47 46.43 42.36
N LYS A 56 -24.30 46.16 43.66
CA LYS A 56 -24.49 47.16 44.72
C LYS A 56 -23.44 48.27 44.70
N SER A 57 -22.19 47.98 44.31
CA SER A 57 -21.15 49.00 44.18
C SER A 57 -21.46 49.97 43.04
N LEU A 58 -22.04 49.48 41.94
CA LEU A 58 -22.41 50.28 40.77
C LEU A 58 -23.74 51.03 40.96
N SER A 59 -24.62 50.61 41.88
CA SER A 59 -25.88 51.31 42.15
C SER A 59 -25.71 52.70 42.76
N TYR A 60 -24.49 53.07 43.17
CA TYR A 60 -24.16 54.44 43.60
C TYR A 60 -23.95 55.42 42.41
N LEU A 61 -23.84 54.89 41.18
CA LEU A 61 -23.81 55.70 39.98
C LEU A 61 -25.23 56.13 39.62
N ASN A 62 -25.40 57.38 39.20
CA ASN A 62 -26.68 57.88 38.70
C ASN A 62 -26.95 57.30 37.30
N ASP A 63 -28.22 57.15 36.93
CA ASP A 63 -28.69 56.66 35.61
C ASP A 63 -28.43 57.65 34.45
N LYS A 64 -27.24 58.23 34.38
CA LYS A 64 -26.77 59.10 33.30
C LYS A 64 -25.90 58.30 32.33
N PRO A 65 -25.78 58.73 31.06
CA PRO A 65 -24.84 58.12 30.13
C PRO A 65 -23.42 58.08 30.70
N ILE A 66 -22.86 56.87 30.77
CA ILE A 66 -21.51 56.64 31.30
C ILE A 66 -20.52 56.78 30.14
N ALA A 67 -19.59 57.73 30.26
CA ALA A 67 -18.42 57.77 29.39
C ALA A 67 -17.37 56.80 29.92
N TRP A 68 -17.05 55.76 29.14
CA TRP A 68 -16.03 54.78 29.50
C TRP A 68 -14.67 55.20 28.95
N TYR A 69 -13.66 55.28 29.81
CA TYR A 69 -12.30 55.59 29.40
C TYR A 69 -11.34 54.53 29.93
N ASP A 70 -10.68 53.84 29.00
CA ASP A 70 -9.61 52.90 29.30
C ASP A 70 -8.35 53.35 28.56
N PHE A 71 -7.35 53.78 29.33
CA PHE A 71 -6.06 54.22 28.80
C PHE A 71 -5.30 53.09 28.08
N LYS A 72 -5.46 51.83 28.52
CA LYS A 72 -4.76 50.67 27.96
C LYS A 72 -5.47 50.04 26.77
N ALA A 73 -6.80 50.17 26.68
CA ALA A 73 -7.57 49.68 25.54
C ALA A 73 -7.28 50.44 24.24
N ASN A 74 -6.81 51.69 24.33
CA ASN A 74 -6.49 52.55 23.19
C ASN A 74 -5.05 52.40 22.67
N MET A 75 -4.22 51.54 23.26
CA MET A 75 -2.93 51.17 22.67
C MET A 75 -3.15 50.14 21.55
N GLU A 76 -2.48 50.31 20.41
CA GLU A 76 -2.53 49.34 19.31
C GLU A 76 -2.07 47.96 19.77
N GLN A 77 -3.04 47.14 20.13
CA GLN A 77 -2.83 45.78 20.52
C GLN A 77 -2.94 44.88 19.28
N TYR A 78 -1.91 44.06 19.04
CA TYR A 78 -1.93 43.07 17.97
C TYR A 78 -3.20 42.21 18.08
N ARG A 79 -4.09 42.29 17.07
CA ARG A 79 -5.41 41.63 17.05
C ARG A 79 -5.37 40.18 16.56
N THR A 80 -4.21 39.54 16.61
CA THR A 80 -4.04 38.17 16.12
C THR A 80 -4.23 37.16 17.25
N PRO A 81 -5.01 36.07 17.06
CA PRO A 81 -5.18 35.01 18.06
C PRO A 81 -3.85 34.39 18.52
N LEU A 82 -2.85 34.36 17.63
CA LEU A 82 -1.50 33.84 17.90
C LEU A 82 -0.65 34.71 18.84
N ARG A 83 -1.11 35.92 19.18
CA ARG A 83 -0.35 36.86 20.03
C ARG A 83 0.00 36.25 21.38
N VAL A 84 -0.95 35.54 22.00
CA VAL A 84 -0.76 34.94 23.33
C VAL A 84 0.36 33.89 23.30
N LEU A 85 0.45 33.11 22.21
CA LEU A 85 1.52 32.13 22.01
C LEU A 85 2.88 32.79 21.78
N LEU A 86 2.92 33.87 20.98
CA LEU A 86 4.18 34.51 20.57
C LEU A 86 4.73 35.49 21.61
N MET A 87 3.90 36.01 22.52
CA MET A 87 4.31 36.91 23.61
C MET A 87 5.08 36.20 24.72
N ASN A 88 4.83 34.90 24.92
CA ASN A 88 5.56 34.11 25.93
C ASN A 88 6.75 33.42 25.26
N ASP A 89 7.96 33.67 25.78
CA ASP A 89 9.20 33.16 25.17
C ASP A 89 9.23 31.62 25.05
N GLY A 90 8.72 30.90 26.06
CA GLY A 90 8.66 29.44 26.05
C GLY A 90 7.67 28.91 25.02
N LEU A 91 6.47 29.48 24.97
CA LEU A 91 5.45 29.09 23.99
C LEU A 91 5.88 29.45 22.56
N ARG A 92 6.59 30.57 22.37
CA ARG A 92 7.14 30.97 21.07
C ARG A 92 8.16 29.95 20.55
N GLN A 93 9.08 29.51 21.40
CA GLN A 93 10.06 28.49 21.03
C GLN A 93 9.37 27.16 20.71
N ALA A 94 8.43 26.72 21.55
CA ALA A 94 7.66 25.50 21.30
C ALA A 94 6.89 25.55 19.98
N TRP A 95 6.31 26.71 19.65
CA TRP A 95 5.61 26.93 18.38
C TRP A 95 6.53 26.79 17.16
N TYR A 96 7.73 27.36 17.21
CA TYR A 96 8.70 27.21 16.12
C TYR A 96 9.26 25.79 16.00
N VAL A 97 9.50 25.10 17.12
CA VAL A 97 9.92 23.70 17.11
C VAL A 97 8.84 22.80 16.51
N LEU A 98 7.56 23.03 16.86
CA LEU A 98 6.44 22.30 16.28
C LEU A 98 6.36 22.50 14.76
N LEU A 99 6.44 23.75 14.29
CA LEU A 99 6.41 24.05 12.86
C LEU A 99 7.60 23.44 12.12
N ALA A 100 8.82 23.58 12.67
CA ALA A 100 10.01 22.97 12.09
C ALA A 100 9.89 21.44 12.04
N GLY A 101 9.39 20.81 13.11
CA GLY A 101 9.15 19.37 13.17
C GLY A 101 8.12 18.90 12.15
N LEU A 102 7.05 19.67 11.93
CA LEU A 102 6.04 19.35 10.93
C LEU A 102 6.60 19.44 9.51
N VAL A 103 7.40 20.47 9.22
CA VAL A 103 8.10 20.61 7.93
C VAL A 103 9.07 19.44 7.71
N LEU A 104 9.89 19.09 8.71
CA LEU A 104 10.79 17.94 8.61
C LEU A 104 10.01 16.64 8.42
N LEU A 105 8.94 16.42 9.17
CA LEU A 105 8.08 15.26 9.02
C LEU A 105 7.52 15.19 7.61
N LEU A 106 7.04 16.30 7.04
CA LEU A 106 6.56 16.35 5.67
C LEU A 106 7.69 15.99 4.69
N VAL A 107 8.88 16.59 4.81
CA VAL A 107 10.01 16.30 3.92
C VAL A 107 10.38 14.81 3.93
N PHE A 108 10.48 14.20 5.11
CA PHE A 108 10.88 12.79 5.24
C PHE A 108 9.76 11.80 4.93
N ARG A 109 8.52 12.06 5.38
CA ARG A 109 7.36 11.17 5.18
C ARG A 109 6.61 11.41 3.88
N SER A 110 6.86 12.50 3.15
CA SER A 110 6.22 12.76 1.86
C SER A 110 6.76 11.86 0.76
N ARG A 111 7.96 11.28 0.91
CA ARG A 111 8.44 10.29 -0.03
C ARG A 111 7.59 9.03 0.11
N ARG A 112 6.89 8.66 -0.97
CA ARG A 112 6.09 7.44 -1.02
C ARG A 112 7.02 6.24 -0.80
N GLU A 113 6.93 5.62 0.37
CA GLU A 113 7.51 4.29 0.58
C GLU A 113 6.74 3.32 -0.32
N GLN A 114 7.41 2.79 -1.34
CA GLN A 114 6.83 1.72 -2.14
C GLN A 114 6.67 0.50 -1.23
N ARG A 115 5.45 -0.05 -1.14
CA ARG A 115 5.22 -1.29 -0.39
C ARG A 115 6.08 -2.39 -1.00
N ALA A 116 6.73 -3.19 -0.15
CA ALA A 116 7.42 -4.39 -0.60
C ALA A 116 6.42 -5.22 -1.43
N VAL A 117 6.68 -5.33 -2.73
CA VAL A 117 5.88 -6.16 -3.62
C VAL A 117 6.18 -7.60 -3.23
N ALA A 118 5.15 -8.33 -2.80
CA ALA A 118 5.31 -9.76 -2.54
C ALA A 118 5.80 -10.43 -3.82
N VAL A 119 6.92 -11.13 -3.76
CA VAL A 119 7.44 -11.90 -4.89
C VAL A 119 6.47 -13.06 -5.11
N VAL A 120 5.54 -12.90 -6.04
CA VAL A 120 4.66 -13.98 -6.48
C VAL A 120 5.49 -14.90 -7.35
N SER A 121 5.83 -16.08 -6.85
CA SER A 121 6.47 -17.12 -7.65
C SER A 121 5.55 -17.48 -8.81
N PRO A 122 6.04 -17.56 -10.06
CA PRO A 122 5.22 -18.03 -11.17
C PRO A 122 4.71 -19.45 -10.87
N GLU A 123 3.49 -19.74 -11.30
CA GLU A 123 2.93 -21.08 -11.13
C GLU A 123 3.83 -22.13 -11.80
N PRO A 124 4.14 -23.24 -11.12
CA PRO A 124 4.93 -24.30 -11.71
C PRO A 124 4.19 -24.86 -12.93
N ASN A 125 4.95 -25.19 -13.98
CA ASN A 125 4.37 -25.80 -15.18
C ASN A 125 4.01 -27.26 -14.89
N LEU A 126 2.83 -27.46 -14.32
CA LEU A 126 2.29 -28.77 -13.93
C LEU A 126 2.21 -29.74 -15.12
N SER A 127 2.00 -29.25 -16.34
CA SER A 127 2.01 -30.08 -17.54
C SER A 127 3.38 -30.72 -17.78
N LYS A 128 4.46 -29.95 -17.60
CA LYS A 128 5.83 -30.48 -17.72
C LYS A 128 6.13 -31.52 -16.64
N GLU A 129 5.73 -31.26 -15.40
CA GLU A 129 5.89 -32.22 -14.29
C GLU A 129 5.08 -33.49 -14.49
N PHE A 130 3.85 -33.37 -15.01
CA PHE A 130 3.02 -34.51 -15.36
C PHE A 130 3.66 -35.36 -16.46
N CYS A 131 4.14 -34.74 -17.54
CA CYS A 131 4.88 -35.45 -18.59
C CYS A 131 6.13 -36.16 -18.03
N GLY A 132 6.87 -35.51 -17.13
CA GLY A 132 8.01 -36.12 -16.44
C GLY A 132 7.60 -37.35 -15.62
N THR A 133 6.53 -37.23 -14.83
CA THR A 133 6.00 -38.34 -14.01
C THR A 133 5.60 -39.54 -14.86
N ILE A 134 4.87 -39.31 -15.95
CA ILE A 134 4.48 -40.38 -16.88
C ILE A 134 5.71 -41.01 -17.53
N ALA A 135 6.68 -40.20 -17.97
CA ALA A 135 7.92 -40.70 -18.56
C ALA A 135 8.71 -41.59 -17.58
N THR A 136 8.86 -41.19 -16.31
CA THR A 136 9.53 -41.96 -15.27
C THR A 136 8.80 -43.28 -14.99
N LEU A 137 7.47 -43.25 -14.84
CA LEU A 137 6.67 -44.46 -14.62
C LEU A 137 6.90 -45.49 -15.74
N TYR A 138 6.91 -45.01 -16.98
CA TYR A 138 7.13 -45.82 -18.16
C TYR A 138 8.58 -46.32 -18.29
N TYR A 139 9.57 -45.54 -17.83
CA TYR A 139 10.96 -45.96 -17.77
C TYR A 139 11.19 -47.07 -16.74
N GLU A 140 10.55 -46.95 -15.56
CA GLU A 140 10.74 -47.91 -14.46
C GLU A 140 9.93 -49.20 -14.62
N ASN A 141 8.70 -49.11 -15.12
CA ASN A 141 7.77 -50.25 -15.17
C ASN A 141 7.38 -50.70 -16.60
N GLY A 142 7.79 -49.96 -17.63
CA GLY A 142 7.41 -50.27 -19.00
C GLY A 142 8.29 -51.36 -19.63
N ALA A 143 7.68 -52.19 -20.47
CA ALA A 143 8.44 -53.03 -21.41
C ALA A 143 8.88 -52.15 -22.61
N PRO A 144 10.19 -52.02 -22.90
CA PRO A 144 10.69 -51.17 -23.99
C PRO A 144 10.02 -51.47 -25.34
N GLY A 145 9.63 -52.72 -25.57
CA GLY A 145 8.95 -53.14 -26.80
C GLY A 145 7.61 -52.45 -27.06
N ASN A 146 6.83 -52.11 -26.03
CA ASN A 146 5.57 -51.38 -26.22
C ASN A 146 5.83 -49.96 -26.73
N MET A 147 6.90 -49.31 -26.24
CA MET A 147 7.28 -47.98 -26.71
C MET A 147 7.78 -48.01 -28.16
N VAL A 148 8.59 -49.01 -28.52
CA VAL A 148 9.07 -49.21 -29.90
C VAL A 148 7.88 -49.37 -30.84
N ALA A 149 6.93 -50.27 -30.51
CA ALA A 149 5.73 -50.50 -31.30
C ALA A 149 4.92 -49.22 -31.48
N LYS A 150 4.64 -48.48 -30.39
CA LYS A 150 3.92 -47.20 -30.47
C LYS A 150 4.66 -46.16 -31.31
N LYS A 151 5.99 -46.03 -31.18
CA LYS A 151 6.78 -45.06 -31.95
C LYS A 151 6.70 -45.38 -33.46
N ILE A 152 6.77 -46.66 -33.82
CA ILE A 152 6.58 -47.12 -35.20
C ILE A 152 5.16 -46.82 -35.68
N ASP A 153 4.13 -47.19 -34.91
CA ASP A 153 2.73 -46.95 -35.28
C ASP A 153 2.42 -45.47 -35.52
N TYR A 154 2.91 -44.59 -34.64
CA TYR A 154 2.77 -43.15 -34.82
C TYR A 154 3.50 -42.64 -36.06
N PHE A 155 4.69 -43.16 -36.34
CA PHE A 155 5.41 -42.79 -37.55
C PHE A 155 4.68 -43.24 -38.81
N LEU A 156 4.20 -44.48 -38.86
CA LEU A 156 3.40 -44.99 -39.98
C LEU A 156 2.07 -44.22 -40.12
N HIS A 157 1.48 -43.79 -39.02
CA HIS A 157 0.34 -42.88 -39.07
C HIS A 157 0.71 -41.52 -39.68
N ASP A 158 1.83 -40.91 -39.29
CA ASP A 158 2.29 -39.65 -39.87
C ASP A 158 2.55 -39.78 -41.37
N LEU A 159 3.12 -40.90 -41.82
CA LEU A 159 3.34 -41.17 -43.24
C LEU A 159 2.03 -41.28 -44.02
N ARG A 160 1.04 -42.02 -43.50
CA ARG A 160 -0.31 -42.10 -44.08
C ARG A 160 -0.97 -40.73 -44.19
N MET A 161 -0.86 -39.91 -43.14
CA MET A 161 -1.54 -38.62 -43.09
C MET A 161 -0.89 -37.57 -43.99
N ARG A 162 0.45 -37.56 -44.09
CA ARG A 162 1.19 -36.53 -44.84
C ARG A 162 1.45 -36.90 -46.29
N PHE A 163 1.78 -38.16 -46.54
CA PHE A 163 2.18 -38.63 -47.86
C PHE A 163 1.10 -39.50 -48.52
N HIS A 164 -0.03 -39.78 -47.85
CA HIS A 164 -1.13 -40.58 -48.40
C HIS A 164 -0.69 -41.96 -48.91
N LEU A 165 0.29 -42.57 -48.25
CA LEU A 165 0.84 -43.88 -48.60
C LEU A 165 0.14 -44.98 -47.81
N ASP A 166 -0.12 -46.13 -48.44
CA ASP A 166 -0.61 -47.31 -47.73
C ASP A 166 0.52 -48.02 -46.99
N THR A 167 0.58 -47.85 -45.67
CA THR A 167 1.59 -48.49 -44.83
C THR A 167 1.38 -49.99 -44.62
N LEU A 168 0.32 -50.59 -45.19
CA LEU A 168 0.15 -52.05 -45.23
C LEU A 168 1.13 -52.70 -46.21
N MET A 169 1.57 -51.97 -47.24
CA MET A 169 2.53 -52.42 -48.26
C MET A 169 4.00 -52.14 -47.87
N LEU A 170 4.29 -51.95 -46.58
CA LEU A 170 5.62 -51.57 -46.07
C LEU A 170 6.77 -52.49 -46.52
N ARG A 171 6.47 -53.75 -46.84
CA ARG A 171 7.46 -54.76 -47.25
C ARG A 171 7.70 -54.79 -48.77
N GLU A 172 6.95 -54.01 -49.53
CA GLU A 172 7.04 -53.96 -50.99
C GLU A 172 8.03 -52.87 -51.43
N GLU A 173 8.78 -53.12 -52.50
CA GLU A 173 9.79 -52.15 -52.99
C GLU A 173 9.13 -50.86 -53.52
N GLU A 174 7.93 -50.98 -54.09
CA GLU A 174 7.13 -49.85 -54.60
C GLU A 174 6.84 -48.80 -53.50
N PHE A 175 6.53 -49.25 -52.28
CA PHE A 175 6.32 -48.34 -51.14
C PHE A 175 7.58 -47.54 -50.79
N ILE A 176 8.76 -48.16 -50.88
CA ILE A 176 10.03 -47.51 -50.54
C ILE A 176 10.39 -46.44 -51.57
N GLU A 177 10.16 -46.73 -52.85
CA GLU A 177 10.36 -45.78 -53.95
C GLU A 177 9.40 -44.59 -53.83
N GLU A 178 8.11 -44.85 -53.62
CA GLU A 178 7.08 -43.82 -53.49
C GLU A 178 7.32 -42.94 -52.26
N LEU A 179 7.74 -43.54 -51.14
CA LEU A 179 8.11 -42.80 -49.93
C LEU A 179 9.35 -41.93 -50.16
N ALA A 180 10.39 -42.43 -50.83
CA ALA A 180 11.59 -41.66 -51.12
C ALA A 180 11.28 -40.47 -52.04
N GLU A 181 10.47 -40.68 -53.08
CA GLU A 181 10.05 -39.62 -54.00
C GLU A 181 9.21 -38.54 -53.31
N ARG A 182 8.22 -38.94 -52.50
CA ARG A 182 7.32 -37.99 -51.81
C ARG A 182 7.98 -37.27 -50.63
N SER A 183 8.89 -37.94 -49.92
CA SER A 183 9.61 -37.34 -48.79
C SER A 183 10.82 -36.50 -49.20
N GLY A 184 11.34 -36.70 -50.42
CA GLY A 184 12.57 -36.06 -50.89
C GLY A 184 13.84 -36.57 -50.21
N VAL A 185 13.76 -37.68 -49.48
CA VAL A 185 14.88 -38.36 -48.83
C VAL A 185 15.47 -39.40 -49.79
N SER A 186 16.78 -39.64 -49.73
CA SER A 186 17.43 -40.58 -50.66
C SER A 186 16.88 -42.00 -50.51
N LEU A 187 16.76 -42.73 -51.63
CA LEU A 187 16.24 -44.10 -51.63
C LEU A 187 17.00 -45.02 -50.67
N ALA A 188 18.33 -44.88 -50.58
CA ALA A 188 19.18 -45.68 -49.70
C ALA A 188 18.89 -45.47 -48.21
N GLU A 189 18.59 -44.23 -47.81
CA GLU A 189 18.23 -43.89 -46.43
C GLU A 189 16.82 -44.38 -46.08
N THR A 190 15.85 -44.15 -46.98
CA THR A 190 14.48 -44.63 -46.82
C THR A 190 14.44 -46.16 -46.70
N GLN A 191 15.18 -46.86 -47.56
CA GLN A 191 15.26 -48.32 -47.50
C GLN A 191 15.90 -48.81 -46.20
N SER A 192 16.89 -48.09 -45.67
CA SER A 192 17.52 -48.44 -44.39
C SER A 192 16.58 -48.24 -43.20
N LEU A 193 15.80 -47.17 -43.21
CA LEU A 193 14.76 -46.91 -42.21
C LEU A 193 13.67 -48.00 -42.24
N ILE A 194 13.14 -48.31 -43.42
CA ILE A 194 12.08 -49.32 -43.55
C ILE A 194 12.58 -50.72 -43.14
N ARG A 195 13.81 -51.10 -43.52
CA ARG A 195 14.43 -52.35 -43.04
C ARG A 195 14.55 -52.40 -41.51
N LEU A 196 14.93 -51.29 -40.89
CA LEU A 196 15.00 -51.19 -39.42
C LEU A 196 13.61 -51.36 -38.80
N ILE A 197 12.58 -50.69 -39.34
CA ILE A 197 11.20 -50.80 -38.86
C ILE A 197 10.70 -52.25 -38.96
N VAL A 198 10.89 -52.91 -40.11
CA VAL A 198 10.48 -54.32 -40.30
C VAL A 198 11.19 -55.24 -39.32
N ARG A 199 12.51 -55.07 -39.16
CA ARG A 199 13.30 -55.84 -38.19
C ARG A 199 12.78 -55.66 -36.76
N MET A 200 12.40 -54.44 -36.39
CA MET A 200 11.88 -54.16 -35.06
C MET A 200 10.46 -54.73 -34.88
N GLN A 201 9.61 -54.71 -35.91
CA GLN A 201 8.29 -55.35 -35.84
C GLN A 201 8.37 -56.89 -35.70
N ASP A 202 9.37 -57.52 -36.33
CA ASP A 202 9.53 -58.97 -36.31
C ASP A 202 10.26 -59.47 -35.04
N ALA A 203 10.87 -58.58 -34.25
CA ALA A 203 11.60 -58.94 -33.03
C ALA A 203 10.66 -59.22 -31.84
N LYS A 204 10.93 -60.28 -31.08
CA LYS A 204 10.10 -60.68 -29.92
C LYS A 204 10.37 -59.87 -28.65
N GLN A 205 11.56 -59.29 -28.52
CA GLN A 205 11.94 -58.47 -27.37
C GLN A 205 12.80 -57.30 -27.85
N HIS A 206 12.67 -56.18 -27.15
CA HIS A 206 13.39 -54.95 -27.41
C HIS A 206 14.06 -54.46 -26.14
N ASP A 207 15.24 -53.88 -26.30
CA ASP A 207 15.93 -53.17 -25.24
C ASP A 207 15.77 -51.64 -25.38
N VAL A 208 16.16 -50.89 -24.36
CA VAL A 208 16.19 -49.43 -24.36
C VAL A 208 17.08 -48.89 -25.49
N ALA A 209 18.14 -49.62 -25.85
CA ALA A 209 19.00 -49.29 -26.99
C ALA A 209 18.24 -49.31 -28.33
N ASP A 210 17.34 -50.28 -28.53
CA ASP A 210 16.51 -50.39 -29.74
C ASP A 210 15.53 -49.23 -29.83
N LEU A 211 14.93 -48.85 -28.70
CA LEU A 211 14.03 -47.69 -28.61
C LEU A 211 14.74 -46.39 -28.97
N LYS A 212 15.98 -46.20 -28.48
CA LYS A 212 16.77 -45.02 -28.83
C LYS A 212 17.11 -45.01 -30.32
N LEU A 213 17.59 -46.14 -30.85
CA LEU A 213 17.97 -46.26 -32.25
C LEU A 213 16.79 -45.96 -33.19
N ILE A 214 15.62 -46.56 -32.95
CA ILE A 214 14.44 -46.34 -33.80
C ILE A 214 13.95 -44.89 -33.69
N ASN A 215 13.99 -44.30 -32.50
CA ASN A 215 13.63 -42.91 -32.29
C ASN A 215 14.54 -41.98 -33.09
N ASP A 216 15.85 -42.11 -32.92
CA ASP A 216 16.83 -41.21 -33.54
C ASP A 216 16.76 -41.31 -35.08
N THR A 217 16.61 -42.53 -35.61
CA THR A 217 16.46 -42.76 -37.06
C THR A 217 15.17 -42.15 -37.62
N ILE A 218 14.04 -42.28 -36.89
CA ILE A 218 12.76 -41.67 -37.30
C ILE A 218 12.83 -40.14 -37.24
N GLU A 219 13.39 -39.56 -36.17
CA GLU A 219 13.50 -38.09 -36.04
C GLU A 219 14.42 -37.52 -37.13
N GLU A 220 15.53 -38.18 -37.44
CA GLU A 220 16.42 -37.78 -38.53
C GLU A 220 15.70 -37.81 -39.89
N PHE A 221 14.95 -38.88 -40.17
CA PHE A 221 14.13 -38.97 -41.38
C PHE A 221 13.09 -37.85 -41.43
N LYS A 222 12.37 -37.61 -40.34
CA LYS A 222 11.35 -36.54 -40.25
C LYS A 222 11.96 -35.16 -40.52
N HIS A 223 13.15 -34.89 -40.01
CA HIS A 223 13.83 -33.61 -40.23
C HIS A 223 14.28 -33.45 -41.70
N LYS A 224 14.78 -34.52 -42.33
CA LYS A 224 15.15 -34.52 -43.76
C LYS A 224 13.93 -34.38 -44.67
N ALA A 225 12.83 -35.05 -44.31
CA ALA A 225 11.54 -34.99 -44.99
C ALA A 225 10.72 -33.73 -44.68
N LYS A 226 11.25 -32.79 -43.88
CA LYS A 226 10.57 -31.55 -43.43
C LYS A 226 9.21 -31.80 -42.78
N MET A 227 9.09 -32.89 -42.03
CA MET A 227 7.89 -33.22 -41.29
C MET A 227 7.77 -32.40 -39.99
N ILE A 228 8.89 -31.93 -39.45
CA ILE A 228 9.00 -31.12 -38.23
C ILE A 228 9.99 -29.99 -38.47
#